data_AF-H8GJH5-F1
#
_entry.id   AF-H8GJH5-F1
#
_cell.length_a   1.000
_cell.length_b   1.000
_cell.length_c   1.000
_cell.angle_alpha   90.00
_cell.angle_beta   90.00
_cell.angle_gamma   90.00
#
_symmetry.space_group_name_H-M   'P 1'
#
loop_
_entity.id
_entity.type
_entity.pdbx_description
1 polymer ?
#
loop_
_entity_poly.entity_id
_entity_poly.type
_entity_poly.pdbx_seq_one_letter_code
_entity_poly.pdbx_strand_id
1 'polypeptide(L)'
;MNSQALETFKHAIQDSTDLLKHFDALNTKPPPPDIEVLKRASLVMALAALETYFEDRIFEAVNAICAKGNADDPIQNFYLNSLEIDLKSFHSPSTDRVRQIFQKYLSLDVSDAWNWNNCDPAKAKAELNRLVKKRGDIAHRSLRPTNGEAQPKQHAVTRDDLRKHIHFITQIASTTDSFLAAKI
;
A
#
# COMPACT_ATOMS: atom_id res chain seq x y z
N MET A 1 -8.17 16.77 -10.00
CA MET A 1 -9.11 15.65 -10.17
C MET A 1 -8.37 14.41 -9.70
N ASN A 2 -8.98 13.56 -8.88
CA ASN A 2 -8.31 12.35 -8.38
C ASN A 2 -8.13 11.36 -9.52
N SER A 3 -7.06 10.56 -9.49
CA SER A 3 -6.89 9.46 -10.43
C SER A 3 -7.91 8.34 -10.22
N GLN A 4 -8.12 7.52 -11.23
CA GLN A 4 -8.97 6.33 -11.10
C GLN A 4 -8.31 5.34 -10.12
N ALA A 5 -6.99 5.21 -10.14
CA ALA A 5 -6.20 4.43 -9.18
C ALA A 5 -6.48 4.84 -7.73
N LEU A 6 -6.55 6.15 -7.43
CA LEU A 6 -6.84 6.63 -6.08
C LEU A 6 -8.28 6.31 -5.66
N GLU A 7 -9.25 6.40 -6.56
CA GLU A 7 -10.64 6.03 -6.26
C GLU A 7 -10.79 4.52 -6.02
N THR A 8 -10.14 3.69 -6.85
CA THR A 8 -10.05 2.23 -6.63
C THR A 8 -9.40 1.90 -5.29
N PHE A 9 -8.31 2.60 -4.94
CA PHE A 9 -7.63 2.45 -3.65
C PHE A 9 -8.56 2.79 -2.47
N LYS A 10 -9.32 3.89 -2.54
CA LYS A 10 -10.27 4.28 -1.48
C LYS A 10 -11.35 3.22 -1.26
N HIS A 11 -11.75 2.52 -2.31
CA HIS A 11 -12.65 1.38 -2.17
C HIS A 11 -11.92 0.18 -1.53
N ALA A 12 -10.75 -0.21 -2.05
CA ALA A 12 -10.01 -1.38 -1.57
C ALA A 12 -9.52 -1.26 -0.12
N ILE A 13 -9.11 -0.06 0.33
CA ILE A 13 -8.66 0.16 1.71
C ILE A 13 -9.81 0.00 2.73
N GLN A 14 -11.07 0.02 2.28
CA GLN A 14 -12.24 -0.17 3.12
C GLN A 14 -12.27 -1.56 3.74
N ASP A 15 -11.80 -2.60 3.03
CA ASP A 15 -11.69 -3.97 3.57
C ASP A 15 -10.84 -4.00 4.86
N SER A 16 -9.73 -3.26 4.86
CA SER A 16 -8.85 -3.15 6.03
C SER A 16 -9.56 -2.47 7.20
N THR A 17 -10.36 -1.44 6.90
CA THR A 17 -11.15 -0.71 7.88
C THR A 17 -12.27 -1.58 8.45
N ASP A 18 -12.94 -2.36 7.61
CA ASP A 18 -14.03 -3.24 8.02
C ASP A 18 -13.53 -4.42 8.85
N LEU A 19 -12.37 -4.99 8.53
CA LEU A 19 -11.71 -5.98 9.38
C LEU A 19 -11.43 -5.43 10.80
N LEU A 20 -11.04 -4.16 10.92
CA LEU A 20 -10.85 -3.52 12.22
C LEU A 20 -12.19 -3.29 12.94
N LYS A 21 -13.26 -2.92 12.23
CA LYS A 21 -14.62 -2.82 12.81
C LYS A 21 -15.11 -4.19 13.30
N HIS A 22 -14.87 -5.25 12.54
CA HIS A 22 -15.21 -6.62 12.94
C HIS A 22 -14.42 -7.04 14.18
N PHE A 23 -13.13 -6.69 14.28
CA PHE A 23 -12.36 -6.87 15.51
C PHE A 23 -13.05 -6.17 16.68
N ASP A 24 -13.41 -4.90 16.54
CA ASP A 24 -14.06 -4.13 17.62
C ASP A 24 -15.41 -4.74 18.04
N ALA A 25 -16.20 -5.25 17.10
CA ALA A 25 -17.51 -5.84 17.37
C ALA A 25 -17.43 -7.22 18.04
N LEU A 26 -16.43 -8.03 17.68
CA LEU A 26 -16.31 -9.42 18.13
C LEU A 26 -15.38 -9.57 19.35
N ASN A 27 -14.63 -8.53 19.72
CA ASN A 27 -13.72 -8.56 20.86
C ASN A 27 -14.47 -8.44 22.20
N THR A 28 -14.96 -9.57 22.70
CA THR A 28 -15.65 -9.72 23.99
C THR A 28 -14.68 -10.07 25.12
N LYS A 29 -15.19 -10.19 26.36
CA LYS A 29 -14.39 -10.65 27.52
C LYS A 29 -14.91 -12.00 28.01
N PRO A 30 -14.08 -13.07 28.01
CA PRO A 30 -12.72 -13.14 27.46
C PRO A 30 -12.72 -13.05 25.91
N PRO A 31 -11.62 -12.57 25.29
CA PRO A 31 -11.54 -12.44 23.84
C PRO A 31 -11.58 -13.80 23.15
N PRO A 32 -12.21 -13.92 21.95
CA PRO A 32 -12.17 -15.14 21.17
C PRO A 32 -10.72 -15.54 20.82
N PRO A 33 -10.38 -16.84 20.80
CA PRO A 33 -8.99 -17.31 20.61
C PRO A 33 -8.30 -16.76 19.36
N ASP A 34 -9.04 -16.56 18.27
CA ASP A 34 -8.48 -16.17 16.97
C ASP A 34 -8.67 -14.70 16.61
N ILE A 35 -9.26 -13.87 17.49
CA ILE A 35 -9.70 -12.50 17.15
C ILE A 35 -8.57 -11.61 16.59
N GLU A 36 -7.33 -11.85 17.05
CA GLU A 36 -6.13 -11.15 16.61
C GLU A 36 -5.80 -11.35 15.12
N VAL A 37 -6.35 -12.39 14.47
CA VAL A 37 -6.18 -12.62 13.03
C VAL A 37 -6.75 -11.46 12.21
N LEU A 38 -7.83 -10.82 12.68
CA LEU A 38 -8.48 -9.73 11.96
C LEU A 38 -7.56 -8.51 11.84
N LYS A 39 -6.82 -8.18 12.91
CA LYS A 39 -5.84 -7.07 12.87
C LYS A 39 -4.66 -7.37 11.96
N ARG A 40 -4.18 -8.61 11.95
CA ARG A 40 -3.09 -9.06 11.06
C ARG A 40 -3.53 -9.02 9.60
N ALA A 41 -4.70 -9.58 9.30
CA ALA A 41 -5.30 -9.56 7.97
C ALA A 41 -5.54 -8.12 7.50
N SER A 42 -6.04 -7.24 8.36
CA SER A 42 -6.26 -5.82 8.04
C SER A 42 -4.99 -5.11 7.59
N LEU A 43 -3.85 -5.31 8.28
CA LEU A 43 -2.59 -4.70 7.84
C LEU A 43 -2.11 -5.27 6.49
N VAL A 44 -2.28 -6.58 6.26
CA VAL A 44 -1.92 -7.22 4.99
C VAL A 44 -2.77 -6.66 3.84
N MET A 45 -4.10 -6.58 4.03
CA MET A 45 -5.03 -6.01 3.05
C MET A 45 -4.71 -4.53 2.75
N ALA A 46 -4.33 -3.75 3.75
CA ALA A 46 -4.01 -2.35 3.57
C ALA A 46 -2.78 -2.14 2.69
N LEU A 47 -1.74 -2.96 2.89
CA LEU A 47 -0.53 -2.91 2.08
C LEU A 47 -0.74 -3.50 0.68
N ALA A 48 -1.61 -4.50 0.53
CA ALA A 48 -2.00 -5.01 -0.78
C ALA A 48 -2.76 -3.94 -1.59
N ALA A 49 -3.70 -3.23 -0.97
CA ALA A 49 -4.38 -2.11 -1.62
C ALA A 49 -3.40 -1.01 -2.06
N LEU A 50 -2.39 -0.69 -1.24
CA LEU A 50 -1.36 0.28 -1.60
C LEU A 50 -0.45 -0.21 -2.73
N GLU A 51 -0.13 -1.50 -2.77
CA GLU A 51 0.64 -2.13 -3.85
C GLU A 51 -0.10 -1.95 -5.19
N THR A 52 -1.36 -2.37 -5.26
CA THR A 52 -2.22 -2.19 -6.44
C THR A 52 -2.36 -0.71 -6.81
N TYR A 53 -2.51 0.19 -5.84
CA TYR A 53 -2.55 1.63 -6.12
C TYR A 53 -1.31 2.11 -6.88
N PHE A 54 -0.10 1.70 -6.48
CA PHE A 54 1.11 2.12 -7.19
C PHE A 54 1.19 1.54 -8.60
N GLU A 55 0.80 0.28 -8.79
CA GLU A 55 0.73 -0.38 -10.10
C GLU A 55 -0.22 0.33 -11.05
N ASP A 56 -1.47 0.56 -10.60
CA ASP A 56 -2.49 1.25 -11.38
C ASP A 56 -2.07 2.70 -11.65
N ARG A 57 -1.55 3.38 -10.64
CA ARG A 57 -1.23 4.80 -10.76
C ARG A 57 -0.10 5.07 -11.74
N ILE A 58 0.97 4.27 -11.72
CA ILE A 58 2.04 4.43 -12.71
C ILE A 58 1.57 4.06 -14.11
N PHE A 59 0.74 3.02 -14.24
CA PHE A 59 0.16 2.63 -15.52
C PHE A 59 -0.72 3.74 -16.10
N GLU A 60 -1.58 4.37 -15.30
CA GLU A 60 -2.39 5.52 -15.71
C GLU A 60 -1.52 6.71 -16.14
N ALA A 61 -0.48 7.04 -15.37
CA ALA A 61 0.45 8.12 -15.71
C ALA A 61 1.15 7.88 -17.05
N VAL A 62 1.67 6.68 -17.27
CA VAL A 62 2.37 6.33 -18.50
C VAL A 62 1.41 6.31 -19.69
N ASN A 63 0.21 5.76 -19.54
CA ASN A 63 -0.81 5.80 -20.59
C ASN A 63 -1.20 7.23 -20.96
N ALA A 64 -1.35 8.13 -19.98
CA ALA A 64 -1.67 9.53 -20.25
C ALA A 64 -0.56 10.26 -21.02
N ILE A 65 0.71 9.86 -20.84
CA ILE A 65 1.84 10.39 -21.62
C ILE A 65 1.81 9.82 -23.04
N CYS A 66 1.62 8.50 -23.20
CA CYS A 66 1.56 7.86 -24.51
C CYS A 66 0.37 8.33 -25.35
N ALA A 67 -0.80 8.56 -24.75
CA ALA A 67 -2.00 9.02 -25.44
C ALA A 67 -1.86 10.39 -26.13
N LYS A 68 -0.81 11.16 -25.81
CA LYS A 68 -0.49 12.43 -26.49
C LYS A 68 0.21 12.21 -27.84
N GLY A 69 0.63 10.98 -28.16
CA GLY A 69 1.31 10.61 -29.40
C GLY A 69 0.41 9.84 -30.39
N ASN A 70 1.02 9.24 -31.41
CA ASN A 70 0.30 8.41 -32.39
C ASN A 70 0.15 6.96 -31.88
N ALA A 71 -1.05 6.38 -31.98
CA ALA A 71 -1.38 5.06 -31.41
C ALA A 71 -0.56 3.89 -31.98
N ASP A 72 -0.06 4.01 -33.21
CA ASP A 72 0.75 2.99 -33.88
C ASP A 72 2.27 3.24 -33.74
N ASP A 73 2.69 4.08 -32.79
CA ASP A 73 4.10 4.36 -32.55
C ASP A 73 4.80 3.15 -31.89
N PRO A 74 5.79 2.51 -32.55
CA PRO A 74 6.53 1.38 -31.98
C PRO A 74 7.20 1.70 -30.65
N ILE A 75 7.58 2.95 -30.39
CA ILE A 75 8.20 3.39 -29.14
C ILE A 75 7.18 3.35 -28.00
N GLN A 76 5.96 3.86 -28.22
CA GLN A 76 4.89 3.83 -27.21
C GLN A 76 4.51 2.39 -26.86
N ASN A 77 4.36 1.54 -27.87
CA ASN A 77 4.07 0.11 -27.67
C ASN A 77 5.18 -0.59 -26.88
N PHE A 78 6.46 -0.34 -27.21
CA PHE A 78 7.58 -0.86 -26.43
C PHE A 78 7.54 -0.38 -24.98
N TYR A 79 7.23 0.90 -24.77
CA TYR A 79 7.22 1.52 -23.45
C TYR A 79 6.15 0.91 -22.53
N LEU A 80 4.92 0.78 -23.02
CA LEU A 80 3.81 0.18 -22.29
C LEU A 80 4.05 -1.31 -22.01
N ASN A 81 4.50 -2.07 -23.01
CA ASN A 81 4.83 -3.49 -22.83
C ASN A 81 5.96 -3.69 -21.82
N SER A 82 6.97 -2.81 -21.84
CA SER A 82 8.05 -2.87 -20.85
C SER A 82 7.52 -2.61 -19.44
N LEU A 83 6.63 -1.62 -19.26
CA LEU A 83 6.02 -1.35 -17.96
C LEU A 83 5.22 -2.56 -17.46
N GLU A 84 4.41 -3.17 -18.33
CA GLU A 84 3.62 -4.35 -17.95
C GLU A 84 4.50 -5.52 -17.50
N ILE A 85 5.63 -5.74 -18.17
CA ILE A 85 6.60 -6.78 -17.76
C ILE A 85 7.22 -6.46 -16.40
N ASP A 86 7.61 -5.21 -16.17
CA ASP A 86 8.19 -4.78 -14.90
C ASP A 86 7.19 -4.92 -13.75
N LEU A 87 5.93 -4.52 -13.96
CA LEU A 87 4.85 -4.62 -12.97
C LEU A 87 4.57 -6.05 -12.54
N LYS A 88 4.77 -7.05 -13.43
CA LYS A 88 4.67 -8.48 -13.04
C LYS A 88 5.65 -8.88 -11.94
N SER A 89 6.68 -8.08 -11.67
CA SER A 89 7.66 -8.31 -10.61
C SER A 89 7.53 -7.37 -9.40
N PHE A 90 6.54 -6.47 -9.41
CA PHE A 90 6.30 -5.44 -8.39
C PHE A 90 5.57 -6.00 -7.14
N HIS A 91 6.06 -7.10 -6.57
CA HIS A 91 5.38 -7.82 -5.46
C HIS A 91 5.47 -7.16 -4.05
N SER A 92 5.81 -5.87 -4.00
CA SER A 92 6.02 -5.16 -2.73
C SER A 92 6.11 -3.64 -2.92
N PRO A 93 5.32 -2.85 -2.16
CA PRO A 93 5.36 -1.40 -2.21
C PRO A 93 6.50 -0.85 -1.31
N SER A 94 7.71 -1.42 -1.38
CA SER A 94 8.85 -0.86 -0.66
C SER A 94 9.27 0.47 -1.28
N THR A 95 9.84 1.36 -0.48
CA THR A 95 10.30 2.68 -0.95
C THR A 95 11.21 2.56 -2.17
N ASP A 96 12.16 1.62 -2.14
CA ASP A 96 13.12 1.46 -3.23
C ASP A 96 12.45 0.98 -4.52
N ARG A 97 11.45 0.09 -4.44
CA ARG A 97 10.73 -0.43 -5.59
C ARG A 97 9.84 0.65 -6.22
N VAL A 98 9.07 1.36 -5.40
CA VAL A 98 8.28 2.52 -5.83
C VAL A 98 9.20 3.58 -6.45
N ARG A 99 10.28 3.92 -5.73
CA ARG A 99 11.54 4.52 -6.20
C ARG A 99 11.81 4.27 -7.68
N GLN A 100 12.33 3.07 -7.90
CA GLN A 100 12.92 2.65 -9.15
C GLN A 100 11.92 2.67 -10.29
N ILE A 101 10.69 2.20 -10.07
CA ILE A 101 9.71 2.08 -11.15
C ILE A 101 9.21 3.47 -11.62
N PHE A 102 8.91 4.38 -10.69
CA PHE A 102 8.50 5.74 -11.04
C PHE A 102 9.65 6.54 -11.68
N GLN A 103 10.89 6.36 -11.21
CA GLN A 103 12.06 6.97 -11.86
C GLN A 103 12.28 6.42 -13.26
N LYS A 104 12.17 5.10 -13.46
CA LYS A 104 12.37 4.44 -14.76
C LYS A 104 11.38 4.94 -15.81
N TYR A 105 10.11 5.10 -15.46
CA TYR A 105 9.05 5.39 -16.44
C TYR A 105 8.55 6.84 -16.45
N LEU A 106 8.89 7.65 -15.46
CA LEU A 106 8.42 9.04 -15.40
C LEU A 106 9.55 10.02 -15.13
N SER A 107 10.77 9.56 -14.86
CA SER A 107 11.88 10.39 -14.35
C SER A 107 11.50 11.17 -13.08
N LEU A 108 10.58 10.61 -12.28
CA LEU A 108 10.07 11.22 -11.04
C LEU A 108 10.39 10.33 -9.84
N ASP A 109 10.85 10.95 -8.75
CA ASP A 109 10.85 10.31 -7.43
C ASP A 109 9.59 10.74 -6.67
N VAL A 110 8.56 9.89 -6.69
CA VAL A 110 7.31 10.18 -5.97
C VAL A 110 7.48 10.11 -4.45
N SER A 111 8.55 9.48 -3.95
CA SER A 111 8.78 9.35 -2.50
C SER A 111 9.21 10.66 -1.85
N ASP A 112 9.68 11.63 -2.63
CA ASP A 112 10.01 12.98 -2.14
C ASP A 112 8.75 13.81 -1.87
N ALA A 113 7.61 13.43 -2.45
CA ALA A 113 6.32 14.07 -2.20
C ALA A 113 5.62 13.58 -0.93
N TRP A 114 6.16 12.56 -0.26
CA TRP A 114 5.57 11.99 0.95
C TRP A 114 5.83 12.87 2.16
N ASN A 115 5.13 14.00 2.19
CA ASN A 115 5.25 15.01 3.22
C ASN A 115 3.85 15.48 3.65
N TRP A 116 3.57 15.37 4.94
CA TRP A 116 2.33 15.87 5.55
C TRP A 116 2.59 16.18 7.04
N ASN A 117 1.55 16.61 7.76
CA ASN A 117 1.66 17.03 9.16
C ASN A 117 2.50 16.05 10.01
N ASN A 118 3.66 16.53 10.48
CA ASN A 118 4.63 15.81 11.30
C ASN A 118 5.29 14.56 10.67
N CYS A 119 5.16 14.36 9.35
CA CYS A 119 5.80 13.28 8.62
C CYS A 119 6.54 13.85 7.40
N ASP A 120 7.86 13.93 7.51
CA ASP A 120 8.73 14.29 6.39
C ASP A 120 9.02 13.06 5.49
N PRO A 121 9.54 13.28 4.27
CA PRO A 121 9.84 12.18 3.34
C PRO A 121 10.74 11.10 3.91
N ALA A 122 11.74 11.45 4.73
CA ALA A 122 12.63 10.46 5.33
C ALA A 122 11.89 9.53 6.30
N LYS A 123 11.02 10.11 7.15
CA LYS A 123 10.16 9.34 8.05
C LYS A 123 9.15 8.49 7.29
N ALA A 124 8.53 9.02 6.24
CA ALA A 124 7.58 8.27 5.43
C ALA A 124 8.22 7.04 4.76
N LYS A 125 9.40 7.23 4.14
CA LYS A 125 10.18 6.15 3.53
C LYS A 125 10.57 5.06 4.54
N ALA A 126 11.03 5.47 5.72
CA ALA A 126 11.40 4.55 6.80
C ALA A 126 10.18 3.76 7.32
N GLU A 127 9.05 4.44 7.55
CA GLU A 127 7.83 3.82 8.06
C GLU A 127 7.21 2.85 7.05
N LEU A 128 7.16 3.20 5.76
CA LEU A 128 6.68 2.30 4.72
C LEU A 128 7.50 1.01 4.66
N ASN A 129 8.84 1.11 4.67
CA ASN A 129 9.72 -0.06 4.68
C ASN A 129 9.52 -0.91 5.95
N ARG A 130 9.29 -0.27 7.11
CA ARG A 130 8.99 -0.96 8.36
C ARG A 130 7.66 -1.73 8.25
N LEU A 131 6.63 -1.14 7.65
CA LEU A 131 5.33 -1.78 7.46
C LEU A 131 5.40 -2.95 6.45
N VAL A 132 6.12 -2.80 5.34
CA VAL A 132 6.37 -3.86 4.37
C VAL A 132 7.07 -5.06 5.03
N LYS A 133 8.09 -4.80 5.86
CA LYS A 133 8.74 -5.87 6.64
C LYS A 133 7.75 -6.53 7.61
N LYS A 134 6.97 -5.71 8.33
CA LYS A 134 5.95 -6.18 9.28
C LYS A 134 4.89 -7.06 8.61
N ARG A 135 4.49 -6.76 7.36
CA ARG A 135 3.63 -7.62 6.53
C ARG A 135 4.22 -9.01 6.38
N GLY A 136 5.48 -9.09 5.97
CA GLY A 136 6.19 -10.37 5.78
C GLY A 136 6.30 -11.17 7.09
N ASP A 137 6.65 -10.49 8.19
CA ASP A 137 6.73 -11.13 9.51
C ASP A 137 5.37 -11.69 9.96
N ILE A 138 4.29 -10.95 9.71
CA ILE A 138 2.92 -11.39 10.01
C ILE A 138 2.50 -12.55 9.12
N ALA A 139 2.78 -12.52 7.83
CA ALA A 139 2.33 -13.54 6.89
C ALA A 139 3.10 -14.87 7.07
N HIS A 140 4.41 -14.81 7.34
CA HIS A 140 5.27 -15.99 7.36
C HIS A 140 5.65 -16.48 8.75
N ARG A 141 5.58 -15.61 9.77
CA ARG A 141 6.12 -15.88 11.11
C ARG A 141 5.14 -15.56 12.24
N SER A 142 3.84 -15.39 11.96
CA SER A 142 2.88 -15.10 13.03
C SER A 142 2.78 -16.25 14.02
N LEU A 143 3.03 -15.95 15.29
CA LEU A 143 2.74 -16.82 16.42
C LEU A 143 1.22 -16.95 16.55
N ARG A 144 0.65 -18.04 16.05
CA ARG A 144 -0.71 -18.44 16.39
C ARG A 144 -0.67 -19.15 17.75
N PRO A 145 -1.68 -18.96 18.62
CA PRO A 145 -1.87 -19.86 19.75
C PRO A 145 -2.03 -21.29 19.21
N THR A 146 -1.28 -22.24 19.76
CA THR A 146 -1.55 -23.67 19.56
C THR A 146 -2.74 -24.07 20.44
N ASN A 147 -3.42 -25.18 20.10
CA ASN A 147 -4.65 -25.60 20.80
C ASN A 147 -4.45 -25.66 22.32
N GLY A 148 -5.21 -24.84 23.04
CA GLY A 148 -5.20 -24.79 24.51
C GLY A 148 -4.29 -23.72 25.12
N GLU A 149 -3.47 -23.03 24.32
CA GLU A 149 -2.64 -21.92 24.81
C GLU A 149 -3.43 -20.60 24.82
N ALA A 150 -3.20 -19.80 25.86
CA ALA A 150 -3.68 -18.42 25.88
C ALA A 150 -3.05 -17.63 24.72
N GLN A 151 -3.73 -16.58 24.26
CA GLN A 151 -3.16 -15.71 23.22
C GLN A 151 -1.76 -15.22 23.61
N PRO A 152 -0.84 -15.08 22.63
CA PRO A 152 0.49 -14.52 22.89
C PRO A 152 0.40 -13.20 23.63
N LYS A 153 1.17 -13.03 24.71
CA LYS A 153 1.16 -11.81 25.54
C LYS A 153 1.45 -10.52 24.76
N GLN A 154 2.12 -10.62 23.61
CA GLN A 154 2.44 -9.49 22.76
C GLN A 154 1.67 -9.58 21.43
N HIS A 155 0.77 -8.63 21.19
CA HIS A 155 0.06 -8.52 19.93
C HIS A 155 1.02 -8.08 18.81
N ALA A 156 0.97 -8.76 17.66
CA ALA A 156 1.77 -8.37 16.49
C ALA A 156 1.40 -6.96 15.98
N VAL A 157 0.12 -6.60 16.08
CA VAL A 157 -0.41 -5.28 15.75
C VAL A 157 -1.45 -4.91 16.79
N THR A 158 -1.27 -3.76 17.46
CA THR A 158 -2.31 -3.23 18.34
C THR A 158 -3.41 -2.56 17.52
N ARG A 159 -4.60 -2.42 18.11
CA ARG A 159 -5.73 -1.75 17.45
C ARG A 159 -5.39 -0.31 17.06
N ASP A 160 -4.74 0.43 17.96
CA ASP A 160 -4.39 1.83 17.73
C ASP A 160 -3.27 1.98 16.71
N ASP A 161 -2.29 1.08 16.72
CA ASP A 161 -1.27 1.04 15.67
C ASP A 161 -1.88 0.77 14.30
N LEU A 162 -2.83 -0.18 14.21
CA LEU A 162 -3.48 -0.50 12.95
C LEU A 162 -4.23 0.71 12.37
N ARG A 163 -4.97 1.44 13.19
CA ARG A 163 -5.64 2.69 12.77
C ARG A 163 -4.63 3.71 12.23
N LYS A 164 -3.50 3.89 12.92
CA LYS A 164 -2.41 4.77 12.48
C LYS A 164 -1.80 4.29 11.16
N HIS A 165 -1.61 2.98 10.99
CA HIS A 165 -1.05 2.39 9.77
C HIS A 165 -2.00 2.57 8.57
N ILE A 166 -3.31 2.36 8.74
CA ILE A 166 -4.31 2.61 7.68
C ILE A 166 -4.29 4.09 7.27
N HIS A 167 -4.26 5.00 8.24
CA HIS A 167 -4.18 6.44 7.96
C HIS A 167 -2.88 6.79 7.21
N PHE A 168 -1.74 6.29 7.68
CA PHE A 168 -0.44 6.47 7.03
C PHE A 168 -0.46 6.00 5.57
N ILE A 169 -0.95 4.78 5.32
CA ILE A 169 -1.06 4.20 3.98
C ILE A 169 -1.97 5.07 3.07
N THR A 170 -3.07 5.58 3.63
CA THR A 170 -3.96 6.51 2.92
C THR A 170 -3.27 7.83 2.56
N GLN A 171 -2.43 8.37 3.46
CA GLN A 171 -1.65 9.58 3.19
C GLN A 171 -0.65 9.35 2.04
N ILE A 172 0.09 8.23 2.04
CA ILE A 172 1.02 7.88 0.97
C ILE A 172 0.32 7.90 -0.40
N ALA A 173 -0.83 7.23 -0.52
CA ALA A 173 -1.59 7.21 -1.77
C ALA A 173 -2.04 8.62 -2.17
N SER A 174 -2.64 9.37 -1.23
CA SER A 174 -3.17 10.71 -1.49
C SER A 174 -2.09 11.72 -1.91
N THR A 175 -0.93 11.72 -1.23
CA THR A 175 0.18 12.62 -1.55
C THR A 175 0.84 12.26 -2.88
N THR A 176 0.98 10.96 -3.16
CA THR A 176 1.50 10.48 -4.45
C THR A 176 0.59 10.92 -5.59
N ASP A 177 -0.73 10.76 -5.41
CA ASP A 177 -1.69 11.12 -6.44
C ASP A 177 -1.67 12.62 -6.75
N SER A 178 -1.69 13.43 -5.70
CA SER A 178 -1.63 14.89 -5.79
C SER A 178 -0.36 15.37 -6.48
N PHE A 179 0.78 14.74 -6.16
CA PHE A 179 2.06 15.05 -6.78
C PHE A 179 2.07 14.74 -8.28
N LEU A 180 1.60 13.56 -8.67
CA LEU A 180 1.55 13.17 -10.09
C LEU A 180 0.56 14.01 -10.88
N ALA A 181 -0.61 14.32 -10.32
CA ALA A 181 -1.59 15.19 -10.94
C ALA A 181 -1.07 16.63 -11.19
N ALA A 182 -0.10 17.08 -10.41
CA ALA A 182 0.57 18.37 -10.62
C ALA A 182 1.70 18.33 -11.66
N LYS A 183 2.15 17.12 -12.07
CA LYS A 183 3.31 16.91 -12.94
C LYS A 183 2.96 16.40 -14.33
N ILE A 184 1.80 15.75 -14.50
CA ILE A 184 1.39 15.02 -15.72
C ILE A 184 0.05 15.54 -16.22
#